data_AF-A0A520TKA5-F1
#
_entry.id   AF-A0A520TKA5-F1
#
_cell.length_a   1.000
_cell.length_b   1.000
_cell.length_c   1.000
_cell.angle_alpha   90.00
_cell.angle_beta   90.00
_cell.angle_gamma   90.00
#
_symmetry.space_group_name_H-M   'P 1'
#
loop_
_entity.id
_entity.type
_entity.pdbx_description
1 polymer ?
#
loop_
_entity_poly.entity_id
_entity_poly.type
_entity_poly.pdbx_seq_one_letter_code
_entity_poly.pdbx_strand_id
1 'polypeptide(L)'
;MKKLKILLLGMSLIFSATTFSDVAEVFTWKAEPGKDAELIQAFREAAELHQKEGAVVSIEAMNVGDTQGTYQYVLRWDDVTAWGV
;
A
#
# COMPACT_ATOMS: atom_id res chain seq x y z
N MET A 1 -2.13 41.83 -16.55
CA MET A 1 -1.30 41.18 -15.50
C MET A 1 -2.05 40.85 -14.21
N LYS A 2 -2.91 41.73 -13.66
CA LYS A 2 -3.63 41.47 -12.40
C LYS A 2 -4.51 40.22 -12.43
N LYS A 3 -5.26 39.99 -13.54
CA LYS A 3 -6.10 38.79 -13.73
C LYS A 3 -5.29 37.48 -13.79
N LEU A 4 -4.12 37.49 -14.45
CA LEU A 4 -3.22 36.33 -14.52
C LEU A 4 -2.62 36.00 -13.14
N LYS A 5 -2.26 37.03 -12.35
CA LYS A 5 -1.78 36.84 -10.97
C LYS A 5 -2.87 36.26 -10.06
N ILE A 6 -4.12 36.72 -10.20
CA ILE A 6 -5.27 36.17 -9.46
C ILE A 6 -5.54 34.71 -9.86
N LEU A 7 -5.44 34.38 -11.15
CA LEU A 7 -5.60 33.02 -11.64
C LEU A 7 -4.52 32.09 -11.08
N LEU A 8 -3.26 32.52 -11.12
CA LEU A 8 -2.12 31.76 -10.57
C LEU A 8 -2.26 31.56 -9.06
N LEU A 9 -2.65 32.61 -8.31
CA LEU A 9 -2.87 32.52 -6.87
C LEU A 9 -4.00 31.54 -6.52
N GLY A 10 -5.09 31.56 -7.31
CA GLY A 10 -6.19 30.60 -7.16
C GLY A 10 -5.74 29.16 -7.42
N MET A 11 -4.93 28.93 -8.46
CA MET A 11 -4.43 27.59 -8.81
C MET A 11 -3.49 27.04 -7.73
N SER A 12 -2.65 27.88 -7.12
CA SER A 12 -1.78 27.50 -6.02
C SER A 12 -2.53 27.14 -4.74
N LEU A 13 -3.68 27.76 -4.47
CA LEU A 13 -4.50 27.46 -3.29
C LEU A 13 -5.26 26.13 -3.42
N ILE A 14 -5.61 25.71 -4.64
CA ILE A 14 -6.31 24.42 -4.88
C ILE A 14 -5.36 23.23 -4.69
N PHE A 15 -4.07 23.38 -5.03
CA PHE A 15 -3.06 22.33 -4.86
C PHE A 15 -2.78 21.98 -3.39
N SER A 16 -2.95 22.93 -2.46
CA SER A 16 -2.71 22.73 -1.03
C SER A 16 -3.82 21.95 -0.32
N ALA A 17 -4.97 21.73 -0.97
CA ALA A 17 -6.14 21.08 -0.36
C ALA A 17 -6.16 19.56 -0.55
N THR A 18 -5.27 18.99 -1.38
CA THR A 18 -5.20 17.54 -1.63
C THR A 18 -4.02 16.94 -0.88
N THR A 19 -4.20 16.57 0.37
CA THR A 19 -3.28 15.67 1.08
C THR A 19 -3.75 14.23 0.85
N PHE A 20 -3.05 13.50 -0.02
CA PHE A 20 -3.21 12.05 -0.12
C PHE A 20 -2.51 11.43 1.08
N SER A 21 -3.23 10.60 1.83
CA SER A 21 -2.70 9.90 3.01
C SER A 21 -2.89 8.42 2.79
N ASP A 22 -2.05 7.84 1.94
CA ASP A 22 -2.05 6.40 1.71
C ASP A 22 -1.86 5.67 3.04
N VAL A 23 -2.64 4.61 3.26
CA VAL A 23 -2.49 3.72 4.42
C VAL A 23 -1.75 2.48 3.96
N ALA A 24 -0.67 2.12 4.67
CA ALA A 24 0.08 0.90 4.44
C ALA A 24 -0.01 -0.02 5.66
N GLU A 25 -0.57 -1.22 5.46
CA GLU A 25 -0.58 -2.29 6.45
C GLU A 25 0.45 -3.34 6.08
N VAL A 26 1.36 -3.64 7.01
CA VAL A 26 2.45 -4.59 6.79
C VAL A 26 2.30 -5.76 7.74
N PHE A 27 2.04 -6.95 7.17
CA PHE A 27 1.99 -8.19 7.92
C PHE A 27 3.26 -8.99 7.65
N THR A 28 4.10 -9.17 8.68
CA THR A 28 5.32 -9.98 8.58
C THR A 28 5.02 -11.42 8.99
N TRP A 29 5.38 -12.37 8.14
CA TRP A 29 5.18 -13.79 8.35
C TRP A 29 6.47 -14.57 8.18
N LYS A 30 6.61 -15.62 8.99
CA LYS A 30 7.68 -16.60 8.85
C LYS A 30 7.11 -17.89 8.28
N ALA A 31 7.64 -18.35 7.16
CA ALA A 31 7.30 -19.66 6.65
C ALA A 31 7.83 -20.75 7.59
N GLU A 32 7.01 -21.76 7.84
CA GLU A 32 7.48 -23.01 8.41
C GLU A 32 8.56 -23.64 7.50
N PRO A 33 9.51 -24.42 8.05
CA PRO A 33 10.60 -24.99 7.25
C PRO A 33 10.11 -25.76 6.01
N GLY A 34 10.54 -25.32 4.83
CA GLY A 34 10.17 -25.93 3.54
C GLY A 34 8.79 -25.55 3.01
N LYS A 35 8.06 -24.65 3.68
CA LYS A 35 6.69 -24.24 3.31
C LYS A 35 6.61 -22.86 2.65
N ASP A 36 7.72 -22.31 2.16
CA ASP A 36 7.76 -21.02 1.46
C ASP A 36 6.74 -20.92 0.32
N ALA A 37 6.66 -21.96 -0.52
CA ALA A 37 5.73 -21.99 -1.65
C ALA A 37 4.26 -21.99 -1.20
N GLU A 38 3.94 -22.68 -0.09
CA GLU A 38 2.59 -22.73 0.49
C GLU A 38 2.20 -21.35 1.05
N LEU A 39 3.11 -20.68 1.77
CA LEU A 39 2.89 -19.33 2.28
C LEU A 39 2.68 -18.32 1.14
N ILE A 40 3.52 -18.36 0.10
CA ILE A 40 3.39 -17.47 -1.06
C ILE A 40 2.07 -17.73 -1.80
N GLN A 41 1.64 -18.99 -1.91
CA GLN A 41 0.36 -19.32 -2.54
C GLN A 41 -0.82 -18.77 -1.73
N ALA A 42 -0.80 -18.92 -0.40
CA ALA A 42 -1.82 -18.33 0.48
C ALA A 42 -1.88 -16.81 0.34
N PHE A 43 -0.74 -16.13 0.21
CA PHE A 43 -0.70 -14.70 -0.07
C PHE A 43 -1.31 -14.33 -1.42
N ARG A 44 -1.12 -15.13 -2.48
CA ARG A 44 -1.75 -14.87 -3.79
C ARG A 44 -3.26 -14.98 -3.71
N GLU A 45 -3.77 -15.99 -3.00
CA GLU A 45 -5.21 -16.17 -2.79
C GLU A 45 -5.80 -15.00 -1.98
N ALA A 46 -5.11 -14.57 -0.91
CA ALA A 46 -5.49 -13.39 -0.15
C ALA A 46 -5.41 -12.10 -1.01
N ALA A 47 -4.42 -11.98 -1.89
CA ALA A 47 -4.24 -10.82 -2.75
C ALA A 47 -5.45 -10.62 -3.67
N GLU A 48 -5.98 -11.69 -4.25
CA GLU A 48 -7.17 -11.62 -5.11
C GLU A 48 -8.39 -11.06 -4.38
N LEU A 49 -8.53 -11.33 -3.08
CA LEU A 49 -9.63 -10.82 -2.26
C LEU A 49 -9.41 -9.33 -1.95
N HIS A 50 -8.25 -8.96 -1.41
CA HIS A 50 -7.98 -7.57 -1.03
C HIS A 50 -7.92 -6.62 -2.23
N GLN A 51 -7.45 -7.08 -3.40
CA GLN A 51 -7.49 -6.29 -4.63
C GLN A 51 -8.92 -6.00 -5.10
N LYS A 52 -9.87 -6.92 -4.87
CA LYS A 52 -11.30 -6.67 -5.18
C LYS A 52 -11.91 -5.62 -4.28
N GLU A 53 -11.42 -5.51 -3.04
CA GLU A 53 -11.83 -4.48 -2.07
C GLU A 53 -11.12 -3.13 -2.30
N GLY A 54 -10.14 -3.06 -3.21
CA GLY A 54 -9.47 -1.83 -3.61
C GLY A 54 -8.04 -1.66 -3.11
N ALA A 55 -7.47 -2.65 -2.41
CA ALA A 55 -6.08 -2.59 -1.98
C ALA A 55 -5.10 -2.85 -3.13
N VAL A 56 -3.98 -2.16 -3.13
CA VAL A 56 -2.77 -2.57 -3.86
C VAL A 56 -1.97 -3.52 -2.96
N VAL A 57 -1.66 -4.70 -3.47
CA VAL A 57 -1.01 -5.78 -2.70
C VAL A 57 0.43 -5.99 -3.16
N SER A 58 1.37 -6.06 -2.22
CA SER A 58 2.76 -6.50 -2.44
C SER A 58 3.10 -7.70 -1.58
N ILE A 59 3.88 -8.63 -2.15
CA ILE A 59 4.46 -9.78 -1.45
C ILE A 59 5.98 -9.64 -1.54
N GLU A 60 6.63 -9.45 -0.40
CA GLU A 60 8.06 -9.10 -0.34
C GLU A 60 8.83 -10.15 0.45
N ALA A 61 9.86 -10.75 -0.16
CA ALA A 61 10.77 -11.64 0.56
C ALA A 61 11.81 -10.80 1.33
N MET A 62 11.93 -11.02 2.63
CA MET A 62 12.88 -10.29 3.49
C MET A 62 14.28 -10.92 3.42
N ASN A 63 14.92 -10.80 2.26
CA ASN A 63 16.24 -11.39 1.99
C ASN A 63 17.41 -10.66 2.67
N VAL A 64 17.19 -9.44 3.18
CA VAL A 64 18.18 -8.63 3.89
C VAL A 64 17.54 -8.08 5.15
N GLY A 65 18.23 -8.17 6.29
CA GLY A 65 17.76 -7.64 7.56
C GLY A 65 16.83 -8.57 8.36
N ASP A 66 16.49 -9.74 7.81
CA ASP A 66 15.72 -10.79 8.50
C ASP A 66 16.31 -12.19 8.20
N THR A 67 15.68 -13.21 8.75
CA THR A 67 15.96 -14.63 8.55
C THR A 67 15.35 -15.14 7.24
N GLN A 68 16.07 -16.02 6.54
CA GLN A 68 15.61 -16.63 5.28
C GLN A 68 14.26 -17.34 5.46
N GLY A 69 13.28 -17.05 4.60
CA GLY A 69 11.90 -17.54 4.71
C GLY A 69 10.97 -16.61 5.50
N THR A 70 11.40 -15.38 5.77
CA THR A 70 10.52 -14.30 6.25
C THR A 70 9.99 -13.50 5.06
N TYR A 71 8.70 -13.17 5.08
CA TYR A 71 8.00 -12.46 4.02
C TYR A 71 7.10 -11.38 4.62
N GLN A 72 6.87 -10.31 3.86
CA GLN A 72 5.89 -9.28 4.17
C GLN A 72 4.75 -9.32 3.15
N TYR A 73 3.52 -9.35 3.66
CA TYR A 73 2.31 -9.15 2.89
C TYR A 73 1.83 -7.73 3.18
N VAL A 74 1.85 -6.86 2.16
CA VAL A 74 1.60 -5.43 2.31
C VAL A 74 0.32 -5.05 1.57
N LEU A 75 -0.60 -4.41 2.28
CA LEU A 75 -1.79 -3.78 1.71
C LEU A 75 -1.57 -2.27 1.68
N ARG A 76 -1.81 -1.64 0.52
CA ARG A 76 -1.84 -0.17 0.37
C ARG A 76 -3.22 0.28 -0.06
N TRP A 77 -3.71 1.32 0.60
CA TRP A 77 -5.01 1.93 0.37
C TRP A 77 -4.82 3.41 0.08
N ASP A 78 -5.64 3.97 -0.81
CA ASP A 78 -5.54 5.38 -1.23
C ASP A 78 -5.87 6.37 -0.09
N ASP A 79 -6.71 5.94 0.86
CA ASP A 79 -7.07 6.73 2.04
C ASP A 79 -7.58 5.87 3.21
N VAL A 80 -7.74 6.54 4.35
CA VAL A 80 -8.21 5.97 5.63
C VAL A 80 -9.65 5.42 5.56
N THR A 81 -10.49 5.96 4.67
CA THR A 81 -11.86 5.49 4.48
C THR A 81 -11.92 4.22 3.64
N ALA A 82 -11.13 4.13 2.57
CA ALA A 82 -10.94 2.91 1.81
C ALA A 82 -10.37 1.77 2.66
N TRP A 83 -9.50 2.11 3.62
CA TRP A 83 -8.99 1.16 4.62
C TRP A 83 -10.08 0.68 5.60
N GLY A 84 -11.10 1.49 5.90
CA GLY A 84 -12.25 1.09 6.70
C GLY A 84 -12.51 1.92 7.97
N VAL A 85 -12.05 3.18 8.03
CA VAL A 85 -12.29 4.12 9.15
C VAL A 85 -13.18 5.29 8.74
#